data_AF-A0A942UXM3-F1
#
_entry.id   AF-A0A942UXM3-F1
#
_cell.length_a   1.000
_cell.length_b   1.000
_cell.length_c   1.000
_cell.angle_alpha   90.00
_cell.angle_beta   90.00
_cell.angle_gamma   90.00
#
_symmetry.space_group_name_H-M   'P 1'
#
loop_
_entity.id
_entity.type
_entity.pdbx_description
1 polymer ?
#
loop_
_entity_poly.entity_id
_entity_poly.type
_entity_poly.pdbx_seq_one_letter_code
_entity_poly.pdbx_strand_id
1 'polypeptide(L)'
;MLERSDIALMIYIGFMIFAWSIGYIFDSKMIKKTGLFGSQTLIVSVINFSIGFCVILGWFFFSWGVNEFIFFGGLILGIGMLVASQVALLILLLVKKKQMMQIYNNNINNNS
;
A
#
# COMPACT_ATOMS: atom_id res chain seq x y z
N MET A 1 -5.55 1.66 32.03
CA MET A 1 -5.81 3.02 31.54
C MET A 1 -5.03 3.11 30.24
N LEU A 2 -5.67 3.02 29.06
CA LEU A 2 -4.94 3.15 27.78
C LEU A 2 -4.42 4.58 27.70
N GLU A 3 -3.11 4.74 27.50
CA GLU A 3 -2.54 6.07 27.29
C GLU A 3 -2.97 6.60 25.91
N ARG A 4 -3.02 7.93 25.73
CA ARG A 4 -3.36 8.54 24.43
C ARG A 4 -2.44 8.06 23.29
N SER A 5 -1.20 7.71 23.64
CA SER A 5 -0.20 7.08 22.79
C SER A 5 -0.66 5.73 22.24
N ASP A 6 -1.22 4.85 23.09
CA ASP A 6 -1.66 3.51 22.69
C ASP A 6 -2.80 3.55 21.67
N ILE A 7 -3.77 4.45 21.88
CA ILE A 7 -4.91 4.62 20.99
C ILE A 7 -4.45 5.12 19.60
N ALA A 8 -3.53 6.07 19.57
CA ALA A 8 -3.01 6.59 18.31
C ALA A 8 -2.16 5.55 17.57
N LEU A 9 -1.37 4.75 18.28
CA LEU A 9 -0.60 3.65 17.71
C LEU A 9 -1.52 2.58 17.12
N MET A 10 -2.63 2.27 17.81
CA MET A 10 -3.65 1.34 17.30
C MET A 10 -4.35 1.89 16.04
N ILE A 11 -4.70 3.17 16.01
CA ILE A 11 -5.28 3.83 14.82
C ILE A 11 -4.28 3.81 13.66
N TYR A 12 -3.00 4.08 13.93
CA TYR A 12 -1.94 4.10 12.92
C TYR A 12 -1.75 2.73 12.26
N ILE A 13 -1.63 1.67 13.07
CA ILE A 13 -1.54 0.29 12.59
C ILE A 13 -2.80 -0.08 11.80
N GLY A 14 -3.99 0.28 12.32
CA GLY A 14 -5.26 0.04 11.64
C GLY A 14 -5.32 0.69 10.25
N PHE A 15 -4.89 1.95 10.15
CA PHE A 15 -4.84 2.68 8.88
C PHE A 15 -3.86 2.05 7.89
N MET A 16 -2.71 1.55 8.36
CA MET A 16 -1.75 0.86 7.50
C MET A 16 -2.29 -0.44 6.91
N ILE A 17 -2.95 -1.27 7.73
CA ILE A 17 -3.57 -2.52 7.27
C ILE A 17 -4.68 -2.22 6.24
N PHE A 18 -5.45 -1.15 6.49
CA PHE A 18 -6.51 -0.72 5.60
C PHE A 18 -5.97 -0.22 4.26
N ALA A 19 -4.92 0.62 4.29
CA ALA A 19 -4.23 1.11 3.09
C ALA A 19 -3.68 -0.05 2.24
N TRP A 20 -3.06 -1.03 2.88
CA TRP A 20 -2.53 -2.21 2.19
C TRP A 20 -3.63 -3.04 1.52
N SER A 21 -4.75 -3.24 2.21
CA SER A 21 -5.90 -3.98 1.69
C SER A 21 -6.54 -3.29 0.48
N ILE A 22 -6.67 -1.96 0.53
CA ILE A 22 -7.18 -1.17 -0.60
C ILE A 22 -6.23 -1.27 -1.79
N GLY A 23 -4.92 -1.11 -1.57
CA GLY A 23 -3.90 -1.23 -2.63
C GLY A 23 -4.03 -2.55 -3.39
N TYR A 24 -4.11 -3.67 -2.66
CA TYR A 24 -4.25 -5.00 -3.26
C TYR A 24 -5.50 -5.15 -4.13
N ILE A 25 -6.65 -4.67 -3.65
CA ILE A 25 -7.92 -4.77 -4.39
C ILE A 25 -7.88 -3.88 -5.65
N PHE A 26 -7.31 -2.69 -5.54
CA PHE A 26 -7.24 -1.72 -6.63
C PHE A 26 -6.32 -2.22 -7.76
N ASP A 27 -5.13 -2.72 -7.42
CA ASP A 27 -4.19 -3.30 -8.39
C ASP A 27 -4.80 -4.48 -9.16
N SER A 28 -5.42 -5.41 -8.43
CA SER A 28 -6.02 -6.61 -9.03
C SER A 28 -7.17 -6.27 -9.98
N LYS A 29 -7.98 -5.25 -9.66
CA LYS A 29 -9.12 -4.83 -10.50
C LYS A 29 -8.68 -4.02 -11.72
N MET A 30 -7.75 -3.07 -11.57
CA MET A 30 -7.32 -2.22 -12.69
C MET A 30 -6.60 -3.03 -13.76
N ILE A 31 -5.66 -3.90 -13.38
CA ILE A 31 -4.83 -4.63 -14.35
C ILE A 31 -5.67 -5.62 -15.16
N LYS A 32 -6.66 -6.25 -14.54
CA LYS A 32 -7.63 -7.12 -15.25
C LYS A 32 -8.49 -6.35 -16.27
N LYS A 33 -8.70 -5.05 -16.08
CA LYS A 33 -9.61 -4.24 -16.89
C LYS A 33 -8.92 -3.55 -18.06
N THR A 34 -7.61 -3.27 -17.96
CA THR A 34 -6.94 -2.37 -18.90
C THR A 34 -5.80 -3.04 -19.68
N GLY A 35 -5.30 -4.20 -19.26
CA GLY A 35 -4.23 -4.95 -19.97
C GLY A 35 -2.85 -4.27 -19.99
N LEU A 36 -2.78 -2.98 -19.66
CA LEU A 36 -1.57 -2.16 -19.56
C LEU A 36 -0.86 -2.35 -18.21
N PHE A 37 -0.11 -3.45 -18.14
CA PHE A 37 0.59 -3.90 -16.93
C PHE A 37 1.57 -2.86 -16.38
N GLY A 38 2.44 -2.31 -17.23
CA GLY A 38 3.53 -1.41 -16.79
C GLY A 38 3.04 -0.05 -16.30
N SER A 39 2.18 0.61 -17.08
CA SER A 39 1.70 1.96 -16.77
C SER A 39 0.80 1.98 -15.52
N GLN A 40 -0.11 1.01 -15.38
CA GLN A 40 -0.97 0.95 -14.21
C GLN A 40 -0.23 0.58 -12.93
N THR A 41 0.76 -0.33 -13.02
CA THR A 41 1.62 -0.67 -11.88
C THR A 41 2.34 0.57 -11.33
N LEU A 42 2.88 1.42 -12.21
CA LEU A 42 3.53 2.66 -11.79
C LEU A 42 2.54 3.63 -11.12
N ILE A 43 1.35 3.80 -11.70
CA ILE A 43 0.32 4.68 -11.14
C ILE A 43 -0.10 4.20 -9.74
N VAL A 44 -0.39 2.91 -9.57
CA VAL A 44 -0.83 2.38 -8.27
C VAL A 44 0.31 2.36 -7.25
N SER A 45 1.54 2.07 -7.67
CA SER A 45 2.73 2.20 -6.81
C SER A 45 2.91 3.64 -6.30
N VAL A 46 2.75 4.65 -7.18
CA VAL A 46 2.84 6.07 -6.80
C VAL A 46 1.70 6.46 -5.85
N ILE A 47 0.48 5.98 -6.09
CA ILE A 47 -0.66 6.22 -5.19
C ILE A 47 -0.41 5.59 -3.81
N ASN A 48 0.02 4.33 -3.76
CA ASN A 48 0.29 3.62 -2.53
C ASN A 48 1.45 4.25 -1.74
N PHE A 49 2.50 4.70 -2.45
CA PHE A 49 3.60 5.46 -1.85
C PHE A 49 3.12 6.79 -1.28
N SER A 50 2.27 7.53 -2.01
CA SER A 50 1.74 8.82 -1.57
C SER A 50 0.85 8.69 -0.33
N ILE A 51 -0.02 7.67 -0.29
CA ILE A 51 -0.85 7.36 0.88
C ILE A 51 0.04 6.98 2.06
N GLY A 52 1.01 6.08 1.87
CA GLY A 52 1.97 5.69 2.91
C GLY A 52 2.75 6.88 3.46
N PHE A 53 3.19 7.79 2.58
CA PHE A 53 3.89 9.01 2.96
C PHE A 53 3.01 9.96 3.78
N CYS A 54 1.76 10.17 3.38
CA CYS A 54 0.80 10.95 4.17
C CYS A 54 0.54 10.35 5.56
N VAL A 55 0.48 9.02 5.66
CA VAL A 55 0.32 8.33 6.94
C VAL A 55 1.54 8.55 7.85
N ILE A 56 2.76 8.46 7.31
CA ILE A 56 4.00 8.77 8.05
C ILE A 56 4.02 10.24 8.49
N LEU A 57 3.62 11.18 7.63
CA LEU A 57 3.53 12.60 8.01
C LEU A 57 2.51 12.83 9.12
N GLY A 58 1.33 12.20 9.06
CA GLY A 58 0.34 12.27 10.13
C GLY A 58 0.88 11.74 11.46
N TRP A 59 1.64 10.66 11.42
CA TRP A 59 2.34 10.13 12.59
C TRP A 59 3.43 11.05 13.11
N PHE A 60 4.18 11.69 12.23
CA PHE A 60 5.22 12.66 12.58
C PHE A 60 4.64 13.83 13.38
N PHE A 61 3.55 14.42 12.89
CA PHE A 61 2.85 15.50 13.60
C PHE A 61 2.28 15.05 14.95
N PHE A 62 1.78 13.83 15.04
CA PHE A 62 1.22 13.30 16.29
C PHE A 62 2.30 12.99 17.34
N SER A 63 3.35 12.28 16.95
CA SER A 63 4.35 11.76 17.87
C SER A 63 5.41 12.79 18.30
N TRP A 64 5.54 13.91 17.58
CA TRP A 64 6.44 15.02 17.91
C TRP A 64 6.26 15.56 19.35
N GLY A 65 5.04 15.52 19.89
CA GLY A 65 4.72 16.04 21.22
C GLY A 65 4.56 15.00 22.32
N VAL A 66 4.76 13.70 22.03
CA VAL A 66 4.43 12.61 22.97
C VAL A 66 5.68 12.04 23.63
N ASN A 67 6.57 11.42 22.85
CA ASN A 67 7.80 10.81 23.35
C ASN A 67 8.74 10.48 22.18
N GLU A 68 10.04 10.75 22.33
CA GLU A 68 11.06 10.46 21.33
C GLU A 68 11.10 8.96 20.97
N PHE A 69 10.92 8.07 21.95
CA PHE A 69 10.95 6.62 21.71
C PHE A 69 9.79 6.14 20.82
N ILE A 70 8.60 6.71 21.02
CA ILE A 70 7.40 6.41 20.21
C ILE A 70 7.52 7.04 18.82
N PHE A 71 8.11 8.23 18.75
CA PHE A 71 8.41 8.93 17.51
C PHE A 71 9.36 8.11 16.62
N PHE A 72 10.54 7.75 17.13
CA PHE A 72 11.52 6.96 16.37
C PHE A 72 11.02 5.54 16.08
N GLY A 73 10.39 4.88 17.05
CA GLY A 73 9.83 3.54 16.88
C GLY A 73 8.76 3.49 15.79
N GLY A 74 7.81 4.44 15.79
CA GLY A 74 6.77 4.53 14.78
C GLY A 74 7.28 4.97 13.41
N LEU A 75 8.30 5.82 13.34
CA LEU A 75 8.98 6.17 12.08
C LEU A 75 9.66 4.97 11.44
N ILE A 76 10.43 4.20 12.21
CA ILE A 76 11.12 2.99 11.71
C ILE A 76 10.09 1.96 11.26
N LEU A 77 9.04 1.72 12.05
CA LEU A 77 7.94 0.83 11.67
C LEU A 77 7.24 1.31 10.39
N GLY A 78 6.94 2.60 10.28
CA GLY A 78 6.24 3.16 9.14
C GLY A 78 7.04 3.12 7.85
N ILE A 79 8.33 3.50 7.91
CA ILE A 79 9.23 3.39 6.76
C ILE A 79 9.39 1.92 6.36
N GLY A 80 9.61 1.02 7.34
CA GLY A 80 9.75 -0.41 7.10
C GLY A 80 8.52 -1.02 6.42
N MET A 81 7.32 -0.71 6.91
CA MET A 81 6.07 -1.17 6.29
C MET A 81 5.83 -0.56 4.91
N LEU A 82 6.18 0.71 4.69
CA LEU A 82 6.01 1.35 3.39
C LEU A 82 6.90 0.66 2.34
N VAL A 83 8.18 0.42 2.66
CA VAL A 83 9.12 -0.31 1.81
C VAL A 83 8.65 -1.75 1.60
N ALA A 84 8.24 -2.44 2.66
CA ALA A 84 7.71 -3.81 2.55
C ALA A 84 6.47 -3.87 1.65
N SER A 85 5.56 -2.90 1.73
CA SER A 85 4.36 -2.84 0.88
C SER A 85 4.71 -2.63 -0.59
N GLN A 86 5.68 -1.76 -0.89
CA GLN A 86 6.18 -1.50 -2.25
C GLN A 86 6.81 -2.77 -2.84
N VAL A 87 7.68 -3.43 -2.08
CA VAL A 87 8.34 -4.67 -2.50
C VAL A 87 7.32 -5.79 -2.71
N ALA A 88 6.38 -5.98 -1.79
CA ALA A 88 5.32 -6.97 -1.91
C ALA A 88 4.44 -6.72 -3.14
N LEU A 89 4.09 -5.46 -3.41
CA LEU A 89 3.34 -5.07 -4.61
C LEU A 89 4.11 -5.42 -5.88
N LEU A 90 5.38 -5.01 -5.97
CA LEU A 90 6.24 -5.33 -7.11
C LEU A 90 6.36 -6.83 -7.36
N ILE A 91 6.58 -7.63 -6.31
CA ILE A 91 6.69 -9.09 -6.41
C ILE A 91 5.37 -9.69 -6.91
N LEU A 92 4.24 -9.30 -6.29
CA LEU A 92 2.92 -9.80 -6.66
C LEU A 92 2.60 -9.51 -8.13
N LEU A 93 2.94 -8.30 -8.58
CA LEU A 93 2.75 -7.86 -9.95
C LEU A 93 3.62 -8.66 -10.92
N LEU A 94 4.89 -8.87 -10.60
CA LEU A 94 5.79 -9.70 -11.42
C LEU A 94 5.31 -11.16 -11.53
N VAL A 95 4.85 -11.74 -10.41
CA VAL A 95 4.33 -13.11 -10.38
C VAL A 95 3.04 -13.24 -11.18
N LYS A 96 2.10 -12.29 -11.03
CA LYS A 96 0.80 -12.33 -11.72
C LYS A 96 0.84 -11.83 -13.16
N LYS A 97 1.95 -11.23 -13.63
CA LYS A 97 2.13 -10.74 -15.00
C LYS A 97 1.68 -11.74 -16.05
N LYS A 98 2.14 -13.00 -15.97
CA LYS A 98 1.78 -14.05 -16.94
C LYS A 98 0.30 -14.41 -16.91
N GLN A 99 -0.28 -14.57 -15.72
CA GLN A 99 -1.69 -14.93 -15.56
C GLN A 99 -2.63 -13.82 -16.05
N MET A 100 -2.32 -12.56 -15.77
CA MET A 100 -3.17 -11.43 -16.17
C MET A 100 -3.11 -11.17 -17.67
N MET A 101 -1.95 -11.34 -18.32
CA MET A 101 -1.83 -11.28 -19.78
C MET A 101 -2.66 -12.37 -20.47
N GLN A 102 -2.68 -13.59 -19.90
CA GLN A 102 -3.54 -14.67 -20.40
C GLN A 102 -5.04 -14.36 -20.24
N ILE A 103 -5.46 -13.81 -19.10
CA ILE A 103 -6.86 -13.41 -18.85
C ILE A 103 -7.28 -12.30 -19.83
N TYR A 104 -6.43 -11.31 -20.07
CA TYR A 104 -6.71 -10.24 -21.03
C TYR A 104 -6.91 -10.79 -22.45
N ASN A 105 -6.02 -11.67 -22.90
CA ASN A 105 -6.11 -12.25 -24.24
C ASN A 105 -7.38 -13.11 -24.42
N ASN A 106 -7.78 -13.86 -23.39
CA ASN A 106 -9.04 -14.60 -23.39
C ASN A 106 -10.28 -13.67 -23.40
N ASN A 107 -10.25 -12.54 -22.69
CA ASN A 107 -11.36 -11.58 -22.71
C ASN A 107 -11.51 -10.88 -24.07
N ILE A 108 -10.41 -10.63 -24.79
CA ILE A 108 -10.48 -10.09 -26.16
C ILE A 108 -11.07 -11.13 -27.12
N ASN A 109 -10.57 -12.37 -27.11
CA ASN A 109 -11.04 -13.41 -28.03
C ASN A 109 -12.50 -13.84 -27.80
N ASN A 110 -13.06 -13.68 -26.60
CA ASN A 110 -14.47 -13.96 -26.35
C ASN A 110 -15.42 -12.81 -26.74
N ASN A 111 -14.86 -11.62 -27.00
CA ASN A 111 -15.63 -10.44 -27.42
C ASN A 111 -15.48 -10.11 -28.93
N SER A 112 -14.70 -10.91 -29.66
CA SER A 112 -14.53 -10.86 -31.13
C SER A 112 -15.31 -11.99 -31.79
#